data_AF-A0A9E3K3F8-F1
#
_entry.id   AF-A0A9E3K3F8-F1
#
_cell.length_a   1.000
_cell.length_b   1.000
_cell.length_c   1.000
_cell.angle_alpha   90.00
_cell.angle_beta   90.00
_cell.angle_gamma   90.00
#
_symmetry.space_group_name_H-M   'P 1'
#
loop_
_entity.id
_entity.type
_entity.pdbx_description
1 polymer ?
#
loop_
_entity_poly.entity_id
_entity_poly.type
_entity_poly.pdbx_seq_one_letter_code
_entity_poly.pdbx_strand_id
1 'polypeptide(L)'
;MNAQNFVDAIARAETHAPFLRLGLEQQPDLAVQLAQGMVPDPTPFDPDLPVSVALRRARRREALIVAIADLAGALDLVGVTRRLTEFADRA
;
A
#
# COMPACT_ATOMS: atom_id res chain seq x y z
N MET A 1 -13.93 -6.69 9.64
CA MET A 1 -13.49 -6.46 8.25
C MET A 1 -13.16 -7.78 7.61
N ASN A 2 -13.50 -7.98 6.33
CA ASN A 2 -13.27 -9.23 5.61
C ASN A 2 -12.59 -8.95 4.25
N ALA A 3 -12.18 -10.00 3.54
CA ALA A 3 -11.54 -9.88 2.24
C ALA A 3 -12.41 -9.16 1.19
N GLN A 4 -13.74 -9.23 1.31
CA GLN A 4 -14.65 -8.57 0.36
C GLN A 4 -14.47 -7.04 0.35
N ASN A 5 -14.30 -6.42 1.52
CA ASN A 5 -14.06 -4.97 1.59
C ASN A 5 -12.83 -4.54 0.79
N PHE A 6 -11.78 -5.36 0.75
CA PHE A 6 -10.58 -5.08 -0.01
C PHE A 6 -10.78 -5.25 -1.50
N VAL A 7 -11.51 -6.30 -1.92
CA VAL A 7 -11.88 -6.48 -3.33
C VAL A 7 -12.69 -5.27 -3.82
N ASP A 8 -13.66 -4.80 -3.04
CA ASP A 8 -14.46 -3.62 -3.38
C ASP A 8 -13.61 -2.33 -3.41
N ALA A 9 -12.65 -2.19 -2.48
CA ALA A 9 -11.71 -1.08 -2.46
C ALA A 9 -10.78 -1.07 -3.69
N ILE A 10 -10.27 -2.25 -4.09
CA ILE A 10 -9.47 -2.40 -5.31
C ILE A 10 -10.29 -2.03 -6.54
N ALA A 11 -11.52 -2.54 -6.68
CA ALA A 11 -12.40 -2.20 -7.80
C ALA A 11 -12.67 -0.68 -7.88
N ARG A 12 -12.91 -0.04 -6.73
CA ARG A 12 -13.06 1.43 -6.64
C ARG A 12 -11.78 2.15 -7.05
N ALA A 13 -10.63 1.68 -6.59
CA ALA A 13 -9.33 2.27 -6.92
C ALA A 13 -9.02 2.15 -8.41
N GLU A 14 -9.26 1.00 -9.02
CA GLU A 14 -9.08 0.77 -10.46
C GLU A 14 -9.98 1.68 -11.30
N THR A 15 -11.22 1.88 -10.87
CA THR A 15 -12.22 2.67 -11.60
C THR A 15 -11.99 4.18 -11.46
N HIS A 16 -11.63 4.65 -10.27
CA HIS A 16 -11.70 6.08 -9.94
C HIS A 16 -10.35 6.73 -9.62
N ALA A 17 -9.28 5.97 -9.42
CA ALA A 17 -7.98 6.48 -9.01
C ALA A 17 -6.87 5.99 -9.96
N PRO A 18 -6.59 6.70 -11.07
CA PRO A 18 -5.60 6.27 -12.06
C PRO A 18 -4.22 5.96 -11.48
N PHE A 19 -3.81 6.67 -10.43
CA PHE A 19 -2.53 6.44 -9.76
C PHE A 19 -2.52 5.15 -8.92
N LEU A 20 -3.64 4.78 -8.29
CA LEU A 20 -3.76 3.52 -7.56
C LEU A 20 -3.87 2.34 -8.51
N ARG A 21 -4.64 2.48 -9.60
CA ARG A 21 -4.69 1.49 -10.67
C ARG A 21 -3.28 1.15 -11.16
N LEU A 22 -2.49 2.17 -11.52
CA LEU A 22 -1.11 1.99 -11.95
C LEU A 22 -0.24 1.35 -10.86
N GLY A 23 -0.45 1.73 -9.59
CA GLY A 23 0.26 1.13 -8.45
C GLY A 23 -0.02 -0.37 -8.30
N LEU A 24 -1.28 -0.78 -8.42
CA LEU A 24 -1.71 -2.18 -8.38
C LEU A 24 -1.12 -2.98 -9.54
N GLU A 25 -1.13 -2.43 -10.77
CA GLU A 25 -0.53 -3.05 -11.96
C GLU A 25 0.98 -3.27 -11.80
N GLN A 26 1.69 -2.31 -11.19
CA GLN A 26 3.15 -2.39 -11.00
C GLN A 26 3.57 -3.27 -9.82
N GLN A 27 2.65 -3.63 -8.94
CA GLN A 27 2.92 -4.36 -7.68
C GLN A 27 1.93 -5.51 -7.50
N PRO A 28 1.94 -6.50 -8.42
CA PRO A 28 0.96 -7.59 -8.43
C PRO A 28 1.03 -8.45 -7.16
N ASP A 29 2.20 -8.55 -6.53
CA ASP A 29 2.39 -9.25 -5.26
C ASP A 29 1.57 -8.61 -4.12
N LEU A 30 1.55 -7.29 -4.04
CA LEU A 30 0.74 -6.55 -3.06
C LEU A 30 -0.74 -6.59 -3.41
N ALA A 31 -1.09 -6.48 -4.69
CA ALA A 31 -2.48 -6.58 -5.14
C ALA A 31 -3.12 -7.90 -4.70
N VAL A 32 -2.40 -9.03 -4.83
CA VAL A 32 -2.85 -10.35 -4.37
C VAL A 32 -3.05 -10.38 -2.86
N GLN A 33 -2.09 -9.89 -2.08
CA GLN A 33 -2.20 -9.91 -0.61
C GLN A 33 -3.36 -9.03 -0.12
N LEU A 34 -3.48 -7.82 -0.69
CA LEU A 34 -4.57 -6.91 -0.37
C LEU A 34 -5.93 -7.51 -0.73
N ALA A 35 -6.07 -8.15 -1.89
CA ALA A 35 -7.31 -8.83 -2.29
C ALA A 35 -7.71 -9.98 -1.34
N GLN A 36 -6.74 -10.57 -0.64
CA GLN A 36 -6.99 -11.58 0.40
C GLN A 36 -7.39 -10.96 1.75
N GLY A 37 -7.48 -9.63 1.84
CA GLY A 37 -7.78 -8.90 3.07
C GLY A 37 -6.57 -8.70 3.99
N MET A 38 -5.37 -8.97 3.51
CA MET A 38 -4.14 -8.78 4.28
C MET A 38 -3.65 -7.34 4.13
N VAL A 39 -3.22 -6.72 5.22
CA VAL A 39 -2.47 -5.45 5.20
C VAL A 39 -0.99 -5.80 5.42
N PRO A 40 -0.15 -5.81 4.37
CA PRO A 40 1.24 -6.20 4.50
C PRO A 40 2.03 -5.23 5.39
N ASP A 41 2.99 -5.77 6.12
CA ASP A 41 3.96 -4.94 6.84
C ASP A 41 4.84 -4.14 5.87
N PRO A 42 5.42 -3.02 6.33
CA PRO A 42 6.33 -2.22 5.52
C PRO A 42 7.48 -3.08 4.97
N THR A 43 7.72 -2.98 3.66
CA THR A 43 8.83 -3.71 3.03
C THR A 43 10.17 -3.11 3.52
N PRO A 44 11.13 -3.93 3.97
CA PRO A 44 12.46 -3.45 4.32
C PRO A 44 13.16 -2.83 3.10
N PHE A 45 14.07 -1.90 3.35
CA PHE A 45 14.88 -1.33 2.28
C PHE A 45 15.85 -2.37 1.74
N ASP A 46 15.86 -2.55 0.42
CA ASP A 46 16.78 -3.45 -0.26
C ASP A 46 18.22 -2.86 -0.19
N PRO A 47 19.14 -3.50 0.56
CA PRO A 47 20.48 -2.98 0.78
C PRO A 47 21.37 -3.06 -0.46
N ASP A 48 20.99 -3.86 -1.46
CA ASP A 48 21.77 -4.07 -2.68
C ASP A 48 21.47 -3.00 -3.75
N LEU A 49 20.46 -2.15 -3.53
CA LEU A 49 20.11 -1.05 -4.42
C LEU A 49 20.72 0.28 -3.96
N PRO A 50 21.00 1.21 -4.89
CA PRO A 50 21.29 2.58 -4.50
C PRO A 50 20.19 3.12 -3.58
N VAL A 51 20.57 3.74 -2.46
CA VAL A 51 19.64 4.22 -1.41
C VAL A 51 18.44 4.96 -2.00
N SER A 52 18.69 5.87 -2.94
CA SER A 52 17.60 6.66 -3.55
C SER A 52 16.60 5.82 -4.35
N VAL A 53 17.01 4.68 -4.91
CA VAL A 53 16.12 3.73 -5.60
C VAL A 53 15.36 2.90 -4.58
N ALA A 54 16.04 2.36 -3.56
CA ALA A 54 15.43 1.58 -2.49
C ALA A 54 14.30 2.37 -1.80
N LEU A 55 14.58 3.61 -1.38
CA LEU A 55 13.60 4.48 -0.72
C LEU A 55 12.40 4.81 -1.61
N ARG A 56 12.61 5.09 -2.90
CA ARG A 56 11.51 5.36 -3.84
C ARG A 56 10.62 4.14 -4.05
N ARG A 57 11.19 2.94 -4.09
CA ARG A 57 10.42 1.69 -4.20
C ARG A 57 9.60 1.43 -2.94
N ALA A 58 10.25 1.53 -1.77
CA ALA A 58 9.59 1.34 -0.49
C ALA A 58 8.46 2.35 -0.28
N ARG A 59 8.69 3.64 -0.58
CA ARG A 59 7.65 4.69 -0.49
C ARG A 59 6.43 4.39 -1.36
N ARG A 60 6.63 3.91 -2.60
CA ARG A 60 5.52 3.57 -3.51
C ARG A 60 4.71 2.39 -2.97
N ARG A 61 5.38 1.35 -2.47
CA ARG A 61 4.72 0.19 -1.85
C ARG A 61 3.92 0.61 -0.62
N GLU A 62 4.52 1.39 0.27
CA GLU A 62 3.87 1.89 1.48
C GLU A 62 2.62 2.72 1.15
N ALA A 63 2.73 3.64 0.19
CA ALA A 63 1.60 4.46 -0.25
C ALA A 63 0.44 3.61 -0.80
N LEU A 64 0.72 2.57 -1.58
CA LEU A 64 -0.31 1.66 -2.10
C LEU A 64 -1.01 0.89 -0.97
N ILE A 65 -0.23 0.29 -0.06
CA ILE A 65 -0.76 -0.44 1.09
C ILE A 65 -1.62 0.50 1.96
N VAL A 66 -1.23 1.77 2.16
CA VAL A 66 -1.99 2.74 3.00
C VAL A 66 -3.31 3.03 2.31
N ALA A 67 -3.25 3.40 1.04
CA ALA A 67 -4.42 3.86 0.30
C ALA A 67 -5.49 2.77 0.17
N ILE A 68 -5.11 1.53 -0.15
CA ILE A 68 -6.09 0.44 -0.28
C ILE A 68 -6.65 0.04 1.10
N ALA A 69 -5.80 0.02 2.14
CA ALA A 69 -6.26 -0.26 3.50
C ALA A 69 -7.24 0.81 4.01
N ASP A 70 -6.97 2.10 3.77
CA ASP A 70 -7.91 3.19 4.06
C ASP A 70 -9.24 3.02 3.31
N LEU A 71 -9.19 2.79 1.99
CA LEU A 71 -10.38 2.59 1.17
C LEU A 71 -11.22 1.37 1.59
N ALA A 72 -10.57 0.32 2.10
CA ALA A 72 -11.22 -0.89 2.62
C ALA A 72 -11.77 -0.73 4.05
N GLY A 73 -11.45 0.39 4.72
CA GLY A 73 -11.78 0.64 6.13
C GLY A 73 -10.89 -0.13 7.11
N ALA A 74 -9.73 -0.58 6.66
CA ALA A 74 -8.75 -1.34 7.44
C ALA A 74 -7.87 -0.49 8.32
N LEU A 75 -7.56 0.71 7.85
CA LEU A 75 -6.92 1.74 8.62
C LEU A 75 -7.87 2.93 8.67
N ASP A 76 -8.13 3.42 9.87
CA ASP A 76 -8.74 4.73 10.04
C ASP A 76 -7.69 5.83 9.82
N LEU A 77 -8.10 7.09 9.93
CA LEU A 77 -7.20 8.24 9.73
C LEU A 77 -5.97 8.19 10.66
N VAL A 78 -6.14 7.75 11.90
CA VAL A 78 -5.04 7.63 12.87
C VAL A 78 -4.08 6.53 12.44
N GLY A 79 -4.59 5.36 12.03
CA GLY A 79 -3.79 4.26 11.51
C GLY A 79 -3.01 4.63 10.25
N VAL A 80 -3.67 5.33 9.31
CA VAL A 80 -3.06 5.85 8.08
C VAL A 80 -1.90 6.78 8.40
N THR A 81 -2.15 7.81 9.20
CA THR A 81 -1.14 8.82 9.52
C THR A 81 0.02 8.23 10.30
N ARG A 82 -0.25 7.36 11.28
CA ARG A 82 0.79 6.63 12.02
C ARG A 82 1.70 5.84 11.08
N ARG A 83 1.15 5.07 10.13
CA ARG A 83 1.95 4.27 9.19
C ARG A 83 2.84 5.14 8.29
N LEU A 84 2.29 6.26 7.81
CA LEU A 84 3.06 7.22 7.01
C LEU A 84 4.18 7.88 7.82
N THR A 85 3.93 8.22 9.10
CA THR A 85 4.94 8.74 10.02
C THR A 85 6.02 7.70 10.31
N GLU A 86 5.64 6.47 10.67
CA GLU A 86 6.58 5.37 10.93
C GLU A 86 7.44 5.02 9.69
N PHE A 87 6.89 5.19 8.49
CA PHE A 87 7.69 5.10 7.27
C PHE A 87 8.69 6.25 7.15
N ALA A 88 8.24 7.48 7.38
CA ALA A 88 9.08 8.68 7.29
C ALA A 88 10.23 8.65 8.31
N ASP A 89 10.00 8.18 9.53
CA ASP A 89 11.02 8.11 10.60
C ASP A 89 12.13 7.11 10.30
N ARG A 90 11.84 6.07 9.50
CA ARG A 90 12.82 5.03 9.12
C ARG A 90 13.60 5.35 7.85
N ALA A 91 13.07 6.19 6.97
CA ALA A 91 13.58 6.46 5.61
C ALA A 91 14.77 7.43 5.60
#